data_AF-A0A2H9R908-F1
#
_entry.id   AF-A0A2H9R908-F1
#
_cell.length_a   1.000
_cell.length_b   1.000
_cell.length_c   1.000
_cell.angle_alpha   90.00
_cell.angle_beta   90.00
_cell.angle_gamma   90.00
#
_symmetry.space_group_name_H-M   'P 1'
#
loop_
_entity.id
_entity.type
_entity.pdbx_description
1 polymer ?
#
loop_
_entity_poly.entity_id
_entity_poly.type
_entity_poly.pdbx_seq_one_letter_code
_entity_poly.pdbx_strand_id
1 'polypeptide(L)'
;QYMISGKIIPKTNHGSGCNYSSSLLVSLTNGKALKESAKFSKQFTYNSIKNAKNIGHGIEITQIKNTDPIQTELINGINKFVGIKDIYKKIPECQTNFVFSKTNPKSIKDVLGISGRIVKTGNNVRRVGDLAYGGSKHVATALITMNKKYPEIRSAINLKYNEETISKLRKIKLVISRYNRSTEPEKIKTKEGSSIEWGIKSAIKKLEKPPDVIYHKGDFGKEPMIIIFAKTPALIIEKVSKLFI
;
A
#
# COMPACT_ATOMS: atom_id res chain seq x y z
N GLN A 1 4.75 -40.94 -1.44
CA GLN A 1 4.39 -40.39 -0.11
C GLN A 1 5.19 -39.10 0.12
N TYR A 2 4.56 -37.98 0.48
CA TYR A 2 5.30 -36.73 0.76
C TYR A 2 5.65 -36.67 2.25
N MET A 3 6.94 -36.56 2.57
CA MET A 3 7.40 -36.36 3.95
C MET A 3 7.85 -34.92 4.13
N ILE A 4 7.30 -34.24 5.16
CA ILE A 4 7.70 -32.87 5.51
C ILE A 4 8.29 -32.93 6.92
N SER A 5 9.62 -32.88 7.02
CA SER A 5 10.35 -32.87 8.28
C SER A 5 10.20 -31.54 9.01
N GLY A 6 10.48 -31.51 10.32
CA GLY A 6 10.44 -30.28 11.13
C GLY A 6 10.60 -30.57 12.62
N LYS A 7 10.88 -29.53 13.39
CA LYS A 7 11.07 -29.63 14.84
C LYS A 7 9.73 -29.64 15.57
N ILE A 8 9.63 -30.43 16.62
CA ILE A 8 8.50 -30.38 17.56
C ILE A 8 8.75 -29.23 18.53
N ILE A 9 7.72 -28.41 18.79
CA ILE A 9 7.72 -27.46 19.90
C ILE A 9 7.05 -28.19 21.07
N PRO A 10 7.76 -28.48 22.18
CA PRO A 10 7.20 -29.22 23.31
C PRO A 10 6.26 -28.33 24.12
N LYS A 11 5.07 -28.06 23.56
CA LYS A 11 4.10 -27.11 24.11
C LYS A 11 2.68 -27.49 23.74
N THR A 12 1.81 -27.60 24.74
CA THR A 12 0.36 -27.77 24.55
C THR A 12 -0.26 -26.45 24.14
N ASN A 13 -1.02 -26.44 23.06
CA ASN A 13 -1.68 -25.26 22.52
C ASN A 13 -3.02 -25.63 21.87
N HIS A 14 -3.90 -24.66 21.69
CA HIS A 14 -5.15 -24.82 20.96
C HIS A 14 -5.12 -24.03 19.63
N GLY A 15 -5.71 -24.61 18.58
CA GLY A 15 -5.89 -23.97 17.26
C GLY A 15 -4.84 -24.33 16.19
N SER A 16 -3.77 -25.06 16.52
CA SER A 16 -2.72 -25.44 15.56
C SER A 16 -3.22 -26.29 14.38
N GLY A 17 -4.12 -27.24 14.64
CA GLY A 17 -4.75 -28.07 13.60
C GLY A 17 -5.60 -27.24 12.63
N CYS A 18 -6.47 -26.37 13.16
CA CYS A 18 -7.31 -25.48 12.35
C CYS A 18 -6.47 -24.48 11.54
N ASN A 19 -5.40 -23.95 12.12
CA ASN A 19 -4.44 -23.10 11.40
C ASN A 19 -3.79 -23.86 10.24
N TYR A 20 -3.45 -25.14 10.44
CA TYR A 20 -2.83 -25.96 9.40
C TYR A 20 -3.79 -26.20 8.24
N SER A 21 -5.01 -26.68 8.52
CA SER A 21 -6.02 -26.96 7.49
C SER A 21 -6.42 -25.70 6.72
N SER A 22 -6.65 -24.59 7.43
CA SER A 22 -7.05 -23.32 6.81
C SER A 22 -5.94 -22.74 5.93
N SER A 23 -4.70 -22.71 6.42
CA SER A 23 -3.56 -22.24 5.62
C SER A 23 -3.27 -23.13 4.41
N LEU A 24 -3.52 -24.44 4.54
CA LEU A 24 -3.39 -25.40 3.43
C LEU A 24 -4.41 -25.11 2.34
N LEU A 25 -5.67 -24.95 2.72
CA LEU A 25 -6.74 -24.60 1.79
C LEU A 25 -6.42 -23.29 1.06
N VAL A 26 -6.07 -22.23 1.79
CA VAL A 26 -5.69 -20.93 1.20
C VAL A 26 -4.53 -21.06 0.22
N SER A 27 -3.52 -21.86 0.55
CA SER A 27 -2.36 -22.07 -0.32
C SER A 27 -2.76 -22.79 -1.62
N LEU A 28 -3.60 -23.82 -1.52
CA LEU A 28 -4.11 -24.58 -2.66
C LEU A 28 -5.01 -23.71 -3.56
N THR A 29 -5.93 -22.92 -2.98
CA THR A 29 -6.81 -22.04 -3.75
C THR A 29 -6.06 -20.92 -4.47
N ASN A 30 -4.86 -20.58 -4.00
CA ASN A 30 -3.94 -19.66 -4.68
C ASN A 30 -3.10 -20.32 -5.78
N GLY A 31 -3.40 -21.58 -6.15
CA GLY A 31 -2.78 -22.29 -7.28
C GLY A 31 -1.43 -22.94 -6.97
N LYS A 32 -1.04 -23.08 -5.69
CA LYS A 32 0.24 -23.73 -5.33
C LYS A 32 0.12 -25.26 -5.33
N ALA A 33 1.20 -25.93 -5.73
CA ALA A 33 1.29 -27.39 -5.70
C ALA A 33 1.11 -27.93 -4.26
N LEU A 34 0.55 -29.13 -4.12
CA LEU A 34 0.25 -29.75 -2.82
C LEU A 34 1.46 -29.78 -1.87
N LYS A 35 2.64 -30.15 -2.38
CA LYS A 35 3.89 -30.19 -1.59
C LYS A 35 4.30 -28.81 -1.06
N GLU A 36 4.12 -27.76 -1.86
CA GLU A 36 4.43 -26.38 -1.46
C GLU A 36 3.42 -25.87 -0.45
N SER A 37 2.14 -26.16 -0.68
CA SER A 37 1.04 -25.83 0.21
C SER A 37 1.24 -26.47 1.59
N ALA A 38 1.56 -27.75 1.64
CA ALA A 38 1.81 -28.45 2.91
C ALA A 38 3.06 -27.93 3.64
N LYS A 39 4.12 -27.50 2.92
CA LYS A 39 5.29 -26.82 3.51
C LYS A 39 4.91 -25.45 4.09
N PHE A 40 4.15 -24.66 3.34
CA PHE A 40 3.65 -23.35 3.78
C PHE A 40 2.80 -23.48 5.05
N SER A 41 1.83 -24.39 5.05
CA SER A 41 0.95 -24.64 6.20
C SER A 41 1.72 -25.09 7.42
N LYS A 42 2.71 -25.97 7.23
CA LYS A 42 3.58 -26.39 8.34
C LYS A 42 4.31 -25.21 8.96
N GLN A 43 4.93 -24.35 8.13
CA GLN A 43 5.66 -23.19 8.63
C GLN A 43 4.71 -22.17 9.29
N PHE A 44 3.53 -21.97 8.70
CA PHE A 44 2.47 -21.11 9.25
C PHE A 44 2.03 -21.59 10.63
N THR A 45 1.67 -22.86 10.76
CA THR A 45 1.26 -23.47 12.02
C THR A 45 2.39 -23.45 13.04
N TYR A 46 3.61 -23.80 12.65
CA TYR A 46 4.78 -23.74 13.54
C TYR A 46 4.98 -22.33 14.12
N ASN A 47 4.89 -21.30 13.29
CA ASN A 47 4.95 -19.92 13.73
C ASN A 47 3.78 -19.57 14.67
N SER A 48 2.57 -20.08 14.39
CA SER A 48 1.40 -19.83 15.23
C SER A 48 1.53 -20.43 16.64
N ILE A 49 2.16 -21.60 16.75
CA ILE A 49 2.47 -22.27 18.02
C ILE A 49 3.55 -21.51 18.77
N LYS A 50 4.61 -21.08 18.08
CA LYS A 50 5.69 -20.28 18.69
C LYS A 50 5.16 -18.98 19.31
N ASN A 51 4.16 -18.36 18.68
CA ASN A 51 3.56 -17.11 19.15
C ASN A 51 2.34 -17.34 20.06
N ALA A 52 2.02 -18.58 20.44
CA ALA A 52 0.88 -18.86 21.31
C ALA A 52 0.95 -18.00 22.59
N LYS A 53 -0.21 -17.52 23.02
CA LYS A 53 -0.35 -16.65 24.19
C LYS A 53 -1.36 -17.27 25.16
N ASN A 54 -1.12 -17.03 26.45
CA ASN A 54 -2.14 -17.28 27.45
C ASN A 54 -3.10 -16.08 27.51
N ILE A 55 -4.37 -16.30 27.17
CA ILE A 55 -5.42 -15.27 27.17
C ILE A 55 -6.26 -15.36 28.47
N GLY A 56 -6.11 -16.43 29.26
CA GLY A 56 -6.85 -16.66 30.49
C GLY A 56 -6.15 -17.67 31.41
N HIS A 57 -6.92 -18.59 32.00
CA HIS A 57 -6.39 -19.64 32.89
C HIS A 57 -6.26 -21.01 32.21
N GLY A 58 -6.59 -21.09 30.91
CA GLY A 58 -6.61 -22.33 30.14
C GLY A 58 -5.32 -22.61 29.36
N ILE A 59 -5.46 -23.45 28.33
CA ILE A 59 -4.36 -23.78 27.41
C ILE A 59 -4.04 -22.56 26.53
N GLU A 60 -2.77 -22.39 26.19
CA GLU A 60 -2.35 -21.31 25.31
C GLU A 60 -2.98 -21.39 23.92
N ILE A 61 -3.47 -20.25 23.42
CA ILE A 61 -4.11 -20.15 22.11
C ILE A 61 -3.06 -19.73 21.08
N THR A 62 -2.92 -20.52 20.01
CA THR A 62 -2.02 -20.18 18.89
C THR A 62 -2.33 -18.79 18.34
N GLN A 63 -1.28 -18.02 18.06
CA GLN A 63 -1.43 -16.66 17.52
C GLN A 63 -0.81 -16.61 16.14
N ILE A 64 -1.61 -16.28 15.15
CA ILE A 64 -1.07 -15.89 13.85
C ILE A 64 -0.28 -14.61 14.11
N LYS A 65 1.03 -14.63 13.79
CA LYS A 65 2.01 -13.58 14.08
C LYS A 65 1.37 -12.21 13.92
N ASN A 66 1.55 -11.32 14.92
CA ASN A 66 1.15 -9.90 14.90
C ASN A 66 1.20 -9.41 13.46
N THR A 67 0.05 -9.29 12.82
CA THR A 67 -0.04 -8.70 11.50
C THR A 67 0.54 -7.31 11.66
N ASP A 68 1.58 -7.00 10.90
CA ASP A 68 2.13 -5.65 10.87
C ASP A 68 0.94 -4.69 10.74
N PRO A 69 0.67 -3.82 11.73
CA PRO A 69 -0.53 -2.97 11.73
C PRO A 69 -0.57 -2.11 10.46
N ILE A 70 0.60 -1.73 9.92
CA ILE A 70 0.73 -1.02 8.65
C ILE A 70 0.21 -1.89 7.50
N GLN A 71 0.53 -3.18 7.48
CA GLN A 71 0.04 -4.13 6.49
C GLN A 71 -1.48 -4.33 6.59
N THR A 72 -2.02 -4.48 7.80
CA THR A 72 -3.46 -4.62 8.02
C THR A 72 -4.23 -3.37 7.61
N GLU A 73 -3.74 -2.18 7.98
CA GLU A 73 -4.37 -0.93 7.58
C GLU A 73 -4.31 -0.72 6.06
N LEU A 74 -3.16 -0.98 5.44
CA LEU A 74 -3.00 -0.79 4.00
C LEU A 74 -3.83 -1.79 3.20
N ILE A 75 -3.88 -3.06 3.60
CA ILE A 75 -4.69 -4.06 2.89
C ILE A 75 -6.18 -3.74 2.99
N ASN A 76 -6.64 -3.27 4.16
CA ASN A 76 -8.02 -2.80 4.34
C ASN A 76 -8.32 -1.58 3.45
N GLY A 77 -7.38 -0.63 3.37
CA GLY A 77 -7.47 0.50 2.44
C GLY A 77 -7.57 0.05 0.99
N ILE A 78 -6.69 -0.84 0.54
CA ILE A 78 -6.67 -1.36 -0.83
C ILE A 78 -7.98 -2.09 -1.17
N ASN A 79 -8.47 -2.95 -0.28
CA ASN A 79 -9.72 -3.67 -0.51
C ASN A 79 -10.91 -2.71 -0.65
N LYS A 80 -10.99 -1.69 0.22
CA LYS A 80 -12.01 -0.63 0.09
C LYS A 80 -11.85 0.14 -1.22
N PHE A 81 -10.62 0.53 -1.59
CA PHE A 81 -10.35 1.23 -2.85
C PHE A 81 -10.82 0.44 -4.07
N VAL A 82 -10.47 -0.84 -4.15
CA VAL A 82 -10.86 -1.73 -5.26
C VAL A 82 -12.37 -1.94 -5.30
N GLY A 83 -13.05 -1.91 -4.14
CA GLY A 83 -14.50 -2.01 -4.04
C GLY A 83 -15.28 -0.73 -4.37
N ILE A 84 -14.61 0.42 -4.61
CA ILE A 84 -15.31 1.65 -5.00
C ILE A 84 -15.86 1.49 -6.43
N LYS A 85 -17.18 1.70 -6.59
CA LYS A 85 -17.84 1.68 -7.90
C LYS A 85 -17.18 2.70 -8.85
N ASP A 86 -16.97 2.31 -10.09
CA ASP A 86 -16.36 3.14 -11.14
C ASP A 86 -14.90 3.60 -10.89
N ILE A 87 -14.22 3.05 -9.87
CA ILE A 87 -12.84 3.44 -9.55
C ILE A 87 -11.85 3.15 -10.69
N TYR A 88 -12.19 2.20 -11.58
CA TYR A 88 -11.44 1.90 -12.80
C TYR A 88 -11.23 3.14 -13.69
N LYS A 89 -12.13 4.13 -13.64
CA LYS A 89 -12.03 5.40 -14.39
C LYS A 89 -10.91 6.31 -13.86
N LYS A 90 -10.42 6.06 -12.64
CA LYS A 90 -9.38 6.85 -11.96
C LYS A 90 -8.02 6.14 -11.91
N ILE A 91 -7.89 4.96 -12.54
CA ILE A 91 -6.60 4.26 -12.68
C ILE A 91 -5.84 4.86 -13.87
N PRO A 92 -4.59 5.33 -13.70
CA PRO A 92 -3.77 5.84 -14.80
C PRO A 92 -3.21 4.71 -15.66
N GLU A 93 -2.65 5.04 -16.82
CA GLU A 93 -2.01 4.04 -17.71
C GLU A 93 -0.78 3.42 -17.04
N CYS A 94 -0.03 4.22 -16.26
CA CYS A 94 1.04 3.68 -15.42
C CYS A 94 0.54 2.89 -14.20
N GLN A 95 -0.77 2.72 -14.04
CA GLN A 95 -1.45 2.02 -12.94
C GLN A 95 -1.25 2.70 -11.57
N THR A 96 -2.03 2.26 -10.57
CA THR A 96 -2.06 2.86 -9.23
C THR A 96 -1.24 2.04 -8.24
N ASN A 97 -0.52 2.71 -7.34
CA ASN A 97 0.06 2.13 -6.16
C ASN A 97 -0.45 2.89 -4.93
N PHE A 98 -0.72 2.15 -3.86
CA PHE A 98 -1.23 2.66 -2.60
C PHE A 98 -0.24 2.25 -1.52
N VAL A 99 0.30 3.24 -0.82
CA VAL A 99 1.39 3.05 0.13
C VAL A 99 1.04 3.52 1.53
N PHE A 100 1.68 2.90 2.52
CA PHE A 100 1.63 3.33 3.92
C PHE A 100 3.00 3.12 4.57
N SER A 101 3.53 4.14 5.22
CA SER A 101 4.86 4.11 5.81
C SER A 101 4.85 3.81 7.30
N LYS A 102 6.01 3.37 7.80
CA LYS A 102 6.36 3.50 9.22
C LYS A 102 6.40 4.97 9.62
N THR A 103 6.49 5.22 10.93
CA THR A 103 6.78 6.56 11.45
C THR A 103 8.18 7.00 11.01
N ASN A 104 8.30 8.24 10.51
CA ASN A 104 9.57 8.84 10.05
C ASN A 104 10.37 7.95 9.09
N PRO A 105 9.80 7.55 7.92
CA PRO A 105 10.48 6.66 6.98
C PRO A 105 11.76 7.31 6.45
N LYS A 106 12.87 6.57 6.50
CA LYS A 106 14.18 7.03 6.03
C LYS A 106 14.42 6.67 4.57
N SER A 107 13.85 5.56 4.13
CA SER A 107 13.99 5.05 2.76
C SER A 107 12.71 4.38 2.28
N ILE A 108 12.64 4.05 0.99
CA ILE A 108 11.51 3.30 0.43
C ILE A 108 11.31 1.94 1.12
N LYS A 109 12.35 1.37 1.76
CA LYS A 109 12.26 0.14 2.55
C LYS A 109 11.48 0.32 3.86
N ASP A 110 11.16 1.54 4.25
CA ASP A 110 10.29 1.85 5.39
C ASP A 110 8.83 2.12 4.96
N VAL A 111 8.56 2.01 3.66
CA VAL A 111 7.25 2.25 3.07
C VAL A 111 6.69 0.96 2.51
N LEU A 112 5.55 0.52 3.05
CA LEU A 112 4.82 -0.60 2.52
C LEU A 112 4.04 -0.17 1.29
N GLY A 113 4.11 -0.94 0.22
CA GLY A 113 3.38 -0.72 -1.02
C GLY A 113 3.14 -2.04 -1.75
N ILE A 114 2.50 -1.98 -2.91
CA ILE A 114 2.26 -3.16 -3.73
C ILE A 114 3.48 -3.34 -4.64
N SER A 115 4.09 -4.53 -4.66
CA SER A 115 5.25 -4.85 -5.52
C SER A 115 4.90 -4.87 -7.01
N GLY A 116 3.67 -5.22 -7.34
CA GLY A 116 3.02 -4.86 -8.60
C GLY A 116 2.25 -3.56 -8.45
N ARG A 117 1.00 -3.52 -8.88
CA ARG A 117 0.13 -2.33 -8.82
C ARG A 117 -1.34 -2.73 -8.79
N ILE A 118 -2.20 -1.76 -8.54
CA ILE A 118 -3.63 -1.82 -8.76
C ILE A 118 -3.88 -1.45 -10.23
N VAL A 119 -4.40 -2.40 -11.00
CA VAL A 119 -4.55 -2.31 -12.46
C VAL A 119 -6.02 -2.34 -12.86
N LYS A 120 -6.33 -1.70 -13.99
CA LYS A 120 -7.65 -1.76 -14.62
C LYS A 120 -7.75 -3.04 -15.48
N THR A 121 -8.88 -3.74 -15.40
CA THR A 121 -9.22 -4.91 -16.22
C THR A 121 -10.64 -4.72 -16.75
N GLY A 122 -10.78 -4.14 -17.93
CA GLY A 122 -12.09 -3.69 -18.44
C GLY A 122 -12.71 -2.62 -17.54
N ASN A 123 -13.91 -2.90 -17.01
CA ASN A 123 -14.59 -2.03 -16.03
C ASN A 123 -14.32 -2.42 -14.57
N ASN A 124 -13.38 -3.34 -14.33
CA ASN A 124 -12.98 -3.78 -12.99
C ASN A 124 -11.56 -3.32 -12.66
N VAL A 125 -11.20 -3.44 -11.38
CA VAL A 125 -9.87 -3.15 -10.87
C VAL A 125 -9.36 -4.33 -10.06
N ARG A 126 -8.08 -4.67 -10.18
CA ARG A 126 -7.46 -5.77 -9.44
C ARG A 126 -6.10 -5.37 -8.89
N ARG A 127 -5.79 -5.82 -7.67
CA ARG A 127 -4.42 -5.78 -7.11
C ARG A 127 -3.58 -6.88 -7.74
N VAL A 128 -2.46 -6.53 -8.34
CA VAL A 128 -1.44 -7.45 -8.87
C VAL A 128 -0.17 -7.33 -8.04
N GLY A 129 0.38 -8.46 -7.60
CA GLY A 129 1.54 -8.52 -6.69
C GLY A 129 1.14 -8.46 -5.21
N ASP A 130 2.15 -8.53 -4.35
CA ASP A 130 2.01 -8.60 -2.89
C ASP A 130 2.38 -7.29 -2.21
N LEU A 131 1.98 -7.15 -0.94
CA LEU A 131 2.45 -6.06 -0.11
C LEU A 131 3.89 -6.34 0.33
N ALA A 132 4.77 -5.39 0.04
CA ALA A 132 6.17 -5.47 0.42
C ALA A 132 6.69 -4.08 0.80
N TYR A 133 7.56 -4.05 1.81
CA TYR A 133 8.33 -2.86 2.13
C TYR A 133 9.29 -2.57 0.98
N GLY A 134 9.24 -1.35 0.43
CA GLY A 134 9.92 -1.02 -0.82
C GLY A 134 9.20 -1.51 -2.08
N GLY A 135 7.97 -2.04 -1.97
CA GLY A 135 7.18 -2.50 -3.11
C GLY A 135 6.81 -1.39 -4.09
N SER A 136 6.80 -0.13 -3.64
CA SER A 136 6.60 1.04 -4.48
C SER A 136 7.83 1.92 -4.47
N LYS A 137 8.35 2.30 -5.64
CA LYS A 137 9.44 3.28 -5.76
C LYS A 137 8.89 4.70 -5.80
N HIS A 138 8.11 5.01 -6.84
CA HIS A 138 7.67 6.37 -7.15
C HIS A 138 6.76 6.99 -6.08
N VAL A 139 5.70 6.28 -5.67
CA VAL A 139 4.75 6.82 -4.67
C VAL A 139 5.39 6.85 -3.28
N ALA A 140 6.26 5.88 -2.96
CA ALA A 140 7.02 5.91 -1.71
C ALA A 140 8.00 7.09 -1.65
N THR A 141 8.72 7.40 -2.74
CA THR A 141 9.57 8.60 -2.82
C THR A 141 8.76 9.88 -2.60
N ALA A 142 7.57 9.97 -3.21
CA ALA A 142 6.69 11.11 -3.00
C ALA A 142 6.25 11.24 -1.54
N LEU A 143 5.85 10.13 -0.92
CA LEU A 143 5.44 10.07 0.48
C LEU A 143 6.57 10.44 1.44
N ILE A 144 7.77 9.88 1.25
CA ILE A 144 8.94 10.21 2.09
C ILE A 144 9.27 11.69 1.97
N THR A 145 9.20 12.25 0.76
CA THR A 145 9.49 13.67 0.53
C THR A 145 8.46 14.58 1.23
N MET A 146 7.18 14.22 1.18
CA MET A 146 6.12 14.90 1.94
C MET A 146 6.34 14.78 3.45
N ASN A 147 6.63 13.57 3.92
CA ASN A 147 6.79 13.27 5.34
C ASN A 147 7.96 14.03 5.99
N LYS A 148 9.06 14.26 5.25
CA LYS A 148 10.20 15.07 5.73
C LYS A 148 9.79 16.46 6.24
N LYS A 149 8.73 17.05 5.67
CA LYS A 149 8.19 18.35 6.11
C LYS A 149 6.96 18.20 7.00
N TYR A 150 6.16 17.15 6.79
CA TYR A 150 4.92 16.89 7.53
C TYR A 150 4.92 15.45 8.08
N PRO A 151 5.56 15.18 9.23
CA PRO A 151 5.78 13.84 9.76
C PRO A 151 4.51 13.01 10.00
N GLU A 152 3.36 13.67 10.15
CA GLU A 152 2.06 13.04 10.33
C GLU A 152 1.52 12.39 9.04
N ILE A 153 2.00 12.80 7.87
CA ILE A 153 1.56 12.27 6.58
C ILE A 153 2.31 10.96 6.29
N ARG A 154 1.59 9.84 6.34
CA ARG A 154 2.19 8.50 6.23
C ARG A 154 1.60 7.64 5.13
N SER A 155 0.56 8.09 4.42
CA SER A 155 -0.07 7.32 3.34
C SER A 155 -0.22 8.15 2.08
N ALA A 156 -0.10 7.49 0.92
CA ALA A 156 -0.29 8.13 -0.37
C ALA A 156 -0.84 7.15 -1.42
N ILE A 157 -1.59 7.67 -2.39
CA ILE A 157 -2.07 6.93 -3.56
C ILE A 157 -1.96 7.79 -4.81
N ASN A 158 -1.55 7.20 -5.94
CA ASN A 158 -1.56 7.90 -7.23
C ASN A 158 -2.79 7.53 -8.08
N LEU A 159 -3.40 8.52 -8.72
CA LEU A 159 -4.60 8.41 -9.54
C LEU A 159 -4.42 9.14 -10.86
N LYS A 160 -5.20 8.72 -11.86
CA LYS A 160 -5.27 9.37 -13.17
C LYS A 160 -5.65 10.83 -13.02
N TYR A 161 -4.86 11.70 -13.62
CA TYR A 161 -5.21 13.10 -13.73
C TYR A 161 -6.32 13.31 -14.76
N ASN A 162 -7.30 14.12 -14.38
CA ASN A 162 -8.22 14.79 -15.29
C ASN A 162 -8.73 16.07 -14.61
N GLU A 163 -9.13 17.05 -15.39
CA GLU A 163 -9.55 18.36 -14.87
C GLU A 163 -10.82 18.28 -14.02
N GLU A 164 -11.76 17.39 -14.39
CA GLU A 164 -12.98 17.12 -13.64
C GLU A 164 -12.68 16.65 -12.20
N THR A 165 -11.70 15.77 -12.02
CA THR A 165 -11.30 15.23 -10.71
C THR A 165 -10.70 16.34 -9.86
N ILE A 166 -9.85 17.20 -10.43
CA ILE A 166 -9.33 18.36 -9.70
C ILE A 166 -10.45 19.32 -9.30
N SER A 167 -11.42 19.56 -10.18
CA SER A 167 -12.59 20.40 -9.88
C SER A 167 -13.41 19.82 -8.72
N LYS A 168 -13.71 18.51 -8.74
CA LYS A 168 -14.39 17.81 -7.65
C LYS A 168 -13.62 17.90 -6.33
N LEU A 169 -12.30 17.65 -6.34
CA LEU A 169 -11.44 17.75 -5.16
C LEU A 169 -11.46 19.17 -4.55
N ARG A 170 -11.53 20.22 -5.38
CA ARG A 170 -11.68 21.60 -4.89
C ARG A 170 -13.05 21.84 -4.25
N LYS A 171 -14.13 21.32 -4.84
CA LYS A 171 -15.50 21.47 -4.30
C LYS A 171 -15.63 20.85 -2.92
N ILE A 172 -14.97 19.73 -2.67
CA ILE A 172 -14.94 19.08 -1.34
C ILE A 172 -13.91 19.70 -0.37
N LYS A 173 -13.41 20.91 -0.68
CA LYS A 173 -12.53 21.75 0.15
C LYS A 173 -11.19 21.09 0.54
N LEU A 174 -10.67 20.18 -0.30
CA LEU A 174 -9.31 19.66 -0.11
C LEU A 174 -8.26 20.69 -0.53
N VAL A 175 -7.15 20.72 0.21
CA VAL A 175 -6.01 21.58 -0.10
C VAL A 175 -5.23 20.97 -1.26
N ILE A 176 -5.23 21.65 -2.41
CA ILE A 176 -4.58 21.18 -3.63
C ILE A 176 -3.36 22.03 -3.94
N SER A 177 -2.21 21.38 -4.11
CA SER A 177 -1.01 21.99 -4.69
C SER A 177 -0.67 21.33 -6.04
N ARG A 178 0.25 21.95 -6.78
CA ARG A 178 0.74 21.45 -8.07
C ARG A 178 2.20 21.79 -8.25
N TYR A 179 2.86 21.03 -9.12
CA TYR A 179 4.14 21.41 -9.69
C TYR A 179 4.11 21.30 -11.20
N ASN A 180 4.97 22.06 -11.88
CA ASN A 180 5.11 22.00 -13.32
C ASN A 180 6.41 21.26 -13.67
N ARG A 181 6.34 20.19 -14.48
CA ARG A 181 7.53 19.44 -14.88
C ARG A 181 8.41 20.20 -15.87
N SER A 182 7.87 21.17 -16.61
CA SER A 182 8.67 21.98 -17.54
C SER A 182 9.67 22.89 -16.83
N THR A 183 9.44 23.19 -15.54
CA THR A 183 10.35 24.00 -14.71
C THR A 183 11.36 23.16 -13.94
N GLU A 184 11.42 21.84 -14.20
CA GLU A 184 12.39 20.93 -13.59
C GLU A 184 13.81 21.20 -14.13
N PRO A 185 14.80 21.49 -13.26
CA PRO A 185 16.18 21.70 -13.69
C PRO A 185 16.74 20.49 -14.45
N GLU A 186 17.46 20.71 -15.56
CA GLU A 186 17.98 19.62 -16.41
C GLU A 186 18.88 18.63 -15.65
N LYS A 187 19.70 19.13 -14.73
CA LYS A 187 20.57 18.31 -13.85
C LYS A 187 19.79 17.32 -12.97
N ILE A 188 18.51 17.56 -12.72
CA ILE A 188 17.62 16.68 -11.93
C ILE A 188 16.92 15.66 -12.84
N LYS A 189 16.62 16.03 -14.10
CA LYS A 189 15.95 15.16 -15.08
C LYS A 189 16.75 13.88 -15.38
N THR A 190 18.07 13.94 -15.30
CA THR A 190 18.97 12.81 -15.63
C THR A 190 19.11 11.77 -14.51
N LYS A 191 18.74 12.09 -13.27
CA LYS A 191 18.89 11.19 -12.13
C LYS A 191 17.55 10.52 -11.76
N GLU A 192 17.49 9.20 -11.89
CA GLU A 192 16.27 8.42 -11.63
C GLU A 192 15.69 8.70 -10.23
N GLY A 193 14.36 8.87 -10.14
CA GLY A 193 13.65 9.20 -8.90
C GLY A 193 13.75 10.66 -8.43
N SER A 194 14.67 11.46 -8.98
CA SER A 194 14.93 12.83 -8.52
C SER A 194 13.83 13.81 -8.94
N SER A 195 13.16 13.56 -10.07
CA SER A 195 12.02 14.36 -10.52
C SER A 195 10.86 14.38 -9.53
N ILE A 196 10.59 13.24 -8.87
CA ILE A 196 9.47 13.14 -7.93
C ILE A 196 9.81 13.90 -6.66
N GLU A 197 11.01 13.68 -6.10
CA GLU A 197 11.45 14.40 -4.92
C GLU A 197 11.46 15.92 -5.17
N TRP A 198 11.99 16.36 -6.31
CA TRP A 198 11.96 17.77 -6.68
C TRP A 198 10.53 18.31 -6.83
N GLY A 199 9.64 17.58 -7.50
CA GLY A 199 8.27 18.00 -7.76
C GLY A 199 7.48 18.17 -6.46
N ILE A 200 7.57 17.20 -5.54
CA ILE A 200 6.94 17.30 -4.23
C ILE A 200 7.53 18.44 -3.41
N LYS A 201 8.87 18.57 -3.34
CA LYS A 201 9.52 19.71 -2.65
C LYS A 201 9.05 21.05 -3.18
N SER A 202 8.95 21.19 -4.51
CA SER A 202 8.50 22.41 -5.16
C SER A 202 7.04 22.73 -4.82
N ALA A 203 6.17 21.73 -4.85
CA ALA A 203 4.75 21.87 -4.54
C ALA A 203 4.48 22.24 -3.07
N ILE A 204 5.34 21.82 -2.13
CA ILE A 204 5.16 22.09 -0.70
C ILE A 204 6.04 23.21 -0.15
N LYS A 205 6.95 23.77 -0.95
CA LYS A 205 7.99 24.71 -0.51
C LYS A 205 7.44 25.85 0.36
N LYS A 206 6.39 26.51 -0.13
CA LYS A 206 5.77 27.69 0.50
C LYS A 206 4.53 27.38 1.36
N LEU A 207 4.21 26.11 1.57
CA LEU A 207 3.02 25.73 2.35
C LEU A 207 3.38 25.54 3.83
N GLU A 208 2.59 26.11 4.72
CA GLU A 208 2.72 25.87 6.16
C GLU A 208 2.05 24.57 6.60
N LYS A 209 0.92 24.23 5.95
CA LYS A 209 0.14 23.00 6.20
C LYS A 209 0.31 22.01 5.04
N PRO A 210 0.23 20.69 5.28
CA PRO A 210 0.33 19.70 4.21
C PRO A 210 -0.84 19.85 3.23
N PRO A 211 -0.60 19.83 1.90
CA PRO A 211 -1.69 19.69 0.95
C PRO A 211 -2.23 18.26 0.97
N ASP A 212 -3.54 18.12 0.81
CA ASP A 212 -4.20 16.83 0.66
C ASP A 212 -3.88 16.17 -0.69
N VAL A 213 -3.65 16.99 -1.71
CA VAL A 213 -3.48 16.57 -3.10
C VAL A 213 -2.35 17.34 -3.75
N ILE A 214 -1.48 16.64 -4.47
CA ILE A 214 -0.51 17.24 -5.40
C ILE A 214 -0.72 16.64 -6.78
N TYR A 215 -0.78 17.49 -7.82
CA TYR A 215 -0.84 17.01 -9.19
C TYR A 215 0.17 17.69 -10.12
N HIS A 216 0.40 17.08 -11.29
CA HIS A 216 1.11 17.70 -12.41
C HIS A 216 0.42 17.35 -13.73
N LYS A 217 0.51 18.25 -14.72
CA LYS A 217 -0.10 18.07 -16.06
C LYS A 217 0.77 17.25 -17.03
N GLY A 218 1.61 16.37 -16.50
CA GLY A 218 2.56 15.58 -17.31
C GLY A 218 3.74 16.42 -17.88
N ASP A 219 4.49 15.78 -18.77
CA ASP A 219 5.51 16.36 -19.66
C ASP A 219 5.72 15.38 -20.83
N PHE A 220 6.59 15.69 -21.80
CA PHE A 220 6.95 14.75 -22.86
C PHE A 220 7.38 13.39 -22.28
N GLY A 221 6.68 12.32 -22.65
CA GLY A 221 6.91 10.96 -22.13
C GLY A 221 6.51 10.72 -20.67
N LYS A 222 5.88 11.70 -19.98
CA LYS A 222 5.47 11.58 -18.58
C LYS A 222 3.96 11.82 -18.42
N GLU A 223 3.23 10.76 -18.09
CA GLU A 223 1.77 10.82 -17.89
C GLU A 223 1.38 11.82 -16.78
N PRO A 224 0.36 12.67 -16.99
CA PRO A 224 -0.22 13.50 -15.94
C PRO A 224 -0.73 12.68 -14.74
N MET A 225 -0.49 13.16 -13.52
CA MET A 225 -0.77 12.37 -12.31
C MET A 225 -1.33 13.22 -11.17
N ILE A 226 -2.23 12.62 -10.39
CA ILE A 226 -2.68 13.11 -9.08
C ILE A 226 -2.09 12.20 -8.01
N ILE A 227 -1.55 12.75 -6.94
CA ILE A 227 -1.18 12.01 -5.72
C ILE A 227 -1.98 12.59 -4.56
N ILE A 228 -2.72 11.74 -3.87
CA ILE A 228 -3.45 12.09 -2.65
C ILE A 228 -2.63 11.61 -1.46
N PHE A 229 -2.52 12.47 -0.44
CA PHE A 229 -1.77 12.22 0.78
C PHE A 229 -2.70 12.25 2.01
N ALA A 230 -2.40 11.43 3.02
CA ALA A 230 -3.09 11.48 4.30
C ALA A 230 -2.27 10.84 5.42
N LYS A 231 -2.77 10.94 6.65
CA LYS A 231 -2.18 10.32 7.82
C LYS A 231 -2.30 8.79 7.80
N THR A 232 -3.40 8.26 7.25
CA THR A 232 -3.69 6.82 7.21
C THR A 232 -4.32 6.40 5.87
N PRO A 233 -4.28 5.11 5.51
CA PRO A 233 -4.98 4.59 4.34
C PRO A 233 -6.50 4.83 4.39
N ALA A 234 -7.11 4.77 5.57
CA ALA A 234 -8.55 5.02 5.73
C ALA A 234 -8.94 6.44 5.29
N LEU A 235 -8.17 7.45 5.68
CA LEU A 235 -8.40 8.85 5.27
C LEU A 235 -8.18 9.06 3.76
N ILE A 236 -7.29 8.29 3.13
CA ILE A 236 -7.18 8.29 1.66
C ILE A 236 -8.50 7.80 1.04
N ILE A 237 -9.07 6.72 1.56
CA ILE A 237 -10.35 6.19 1.07
C ILE A 237 -11.47 7.20 1.23
N GLU A 238 -11.59 7.85 2.38
CA GLU A 238 -12.60 8.91 2.58
C GLU A 238 -12.49 10.02 1.54
N LYS A 239 -11.27 10.47 1.22
CA LYS A 239 -11.04 11.49 0.19
C LYS A 239 -11.39 10.99 -1.22
N VAL A 240 -11.02 9.75 -1.55
CA VAL A 240 -11.28 9.17 -2.87
C VAL A 240 -12.76 8.88 -3.09
N SER A 241 -13.46 8.33 -2.09
CA SER A 241 -14.88 7.98 -2.20
C SER A 241 -15.75 9.22 -2.48
N LYS A 242 -15.36 10.39 -1.96
CA LYS A 242 -16.03 11.68 -2.23
C LYS A 242 -15.94 12.15 -3.69
N LEU A 243 -15.16 11.49 -4.55
CA LEU A 243 -15.13 11.77 -5.99
C LEU A 243 -16.33 11.20 -6.75
N PHE A 244 -17.06 10.29 -6.12
CA PHE A 244 -18.15 9.50 -6.71
C PHE A 244 -19.52 9.81 -6.08
N ILE A 245 -19.55 10.79 -5.18
CA ILE A 245 -20.76 11.40 -4.60
C ILE A 245 -20.99 12.70 -5.36
#